data_AF-A0A1F2F9I2-F1
#
_entry.id   AF-A0A1F2F9I2-F1
#
_cell.length_a   1.000
_cell.length_b   1.000
_cell.length_c   1.000
_cell.angle_alpha   90.00
_cell.angle_beta   90.00
_cell.angle_gamma   90.00
#
_symmetry.space_group_name_H-M   'P 1'
#
loop_
_entity.id
_entity.type
_entity.pdbx_description
1 polymer ?
#
loop_
_entity_poly.entity_id
_entity_poly.type
_entity_poly.pdbx_seq_one_letter_code
_entity_poly.pdbx_strand_id
1 'polypeptide(L)'
;MGVTGTGGERTDAPPLEVTRTGPAAEWADASALEAAGVRLVDGRTPVVLVLVDGRVPPDRGDVDLVEAVSGATGRCAVGLDLDGHAGAGSGAGPAAGCLDQWRDAIHVDVAVGPLDATMARTLKLLAEGPARPITPTPGQRRRALLAAQLSADRAGRARAVDKQLRERKATMPHAIADALEGIGRGTPPTSPEEVDEAVARAAVTVAETLGLPGPPETPTAPEPPKPGIFTDVGVGLLTLGAALGAGGMLGGLLQWAGLPAWAVAAVTAVAGVALAASLVIAGRRRRIARDRAGWVAAHLARVRRTWDRDIAAMLRAESRPPPDGWRARHLAAALRAETGK
;
A
#
# COMPACT_ATOMS: atom_id res chain seq x y z
N MET A 1 -64.59 70.70 -17.30
CA MET A 1 -64.41 70.37 -15.86
C MET A 1 -63.62 69.07 -15.79
N GLY A 2 -62.39 69.13 -15.28
CA GLY A 2 -61.56 67.96 -15.10
C GLY A 2 -61.99 67.17 -13.87
N VAL A 3 -61.85 65.85 -13.95
CA VAL A 3 -61.69 64.98 -12.78
C VAL A 3 -60.54 64.04 -13.10
N THR A 4 -59.36 64.45 -12.65
CA THR A 4 -58.18 63.60 -12.47
C THR A 4 -58.42 62.71 -11.25
N GLY A 5 -58.39 61.40 -11.45
CA GLY A 5 -58.38 60.41 -10.38
C GLY A 5 -57.32 59.37 -10.66
N THR A 6 -56.04 59.73 -10.52
CA THR A 6 -54.92 58.79 -10.43
C THR A 6 -54.92 58.21 -9.01
N GLY A 7 -55.60 57.10 -8.81
CA GLY A 7 -55.47 56.28 -7.60
C GLY A 7 -54.16 55.53 -7.64
N GLY A 8 -53.14 56.06 -6.97
CA GLY A 8 -51.92 55.32 -6.65
C GLY A 8 -52.27 54.27 -5.58
N GLU A 9 -52.35 53.02 -6.00
CA GLU A 9 -52.51 51.88 -5.10
C GLU A 9 -51.17 51.65 -4.40
N ARG A 10 -51.05 52.21 -3.20
CA ARG A 10 -49.92 51.96 -2.30
C ARG A 10 -50.13 50.56 -1.71
N THR A 11 -49.46 49.56 -2.25
CA THR A 11 -49.46 48.21 -1.68
C THR A 11 -48.73 48.21 -0.33
N ASP A 12 -49.48 48.17 0.77
CA ASP A 12 -48.98 48.11 2.17
C ASP A 12 -48.35 46.75 2.56
N ALA A 13 -48.03 45.89 1.59
CA ALA A 13 -47.39 44.61 1.87
C ALA A 13 -45.88 44.83 2.15
N PRO A 14 -45.32 44.21 3.22
CA PRO A 14 -43.89 44.30 3.47
C PRO A 14 -43.10 43.70 2.29
N PRO A 15 -41.93 44.29 1.95
CA PRO A 15 -41.13 43.80 0.83
C PRO A 15 -40.66 42.37 1.07
N LEU A 16 -40.62 41.57 0.01
CA LEU A 16 -40.12 40.19 0.07
C LEU A 16 -38.61 40.21 0.31
N GLU A 17 -38.16 39.65 1.43
CA GLU A 17 -36.74 39.46 1.70
C GLU A 17 -36.19 38.26 0.91
N VAL A 18 -35.11 38.49 0.15
CA VAL A 18 -34.42 37.47 -0.63
C VAL A 18 -32.94 37.51 -0.27
N THR A 19 -32.36 36.35 0.03
CA THR A 19 -30.92 36.25 0.29
C THR A 19 -30.18 36.48 -1.00
N ARG A 20 -29.25 37.44 -1.02
CA ARG A 20 -28.31 37.61 -2.13
C ARG A 20 -27.04 36.80 -1.89
N THR A 21 -26.49 36.24 -2.95
CA THR A 21 -25.21 35.52 -2.94
C THR A 21 -24.64 35.49 -4.36
N GLY A 22 -23.38 35.11 -4.52
CA GLY A 22 -22.75 34.96 -5.84
C GLY A 22 -21.69 36.02 -6.15
N PRO A 23 -20.94 35.84 -7.25
CA PRO A 23 -19.78 36.67 -7.59
C PRO A 23 -20.12 38.14 -7.86
N ALA A 24 -21.37 38.43 -8.24
CA ALA A 24 -21.83 39.80 -8.47
C ALA A 24 -22.62 40.41 -7.30
N ALA A 25 -22.72 39.72 -6.16
CA ALA A 25 -23.65 40.11 -5.10
C ALA A 25 -23.38 41.48 -4.46
N GLU A 26 -22.14 41.95 -4.50
CA GLU A 26 -21.73 43.22 -3.92
C GLU A 26 -21.95 44.43 -4.84
N TRP A 27 -22.10 44.21 -6.14
CA TRP A 27 -22.06 45.30 -7.14
C TRP A 27 -23.17 45.25 -8.20
N ALA A 28 -23.92 44.17 -8.33
CA ALA A 28 -25.01 44.06 -9.31
C ALA A 28 -26.15 45.07 -9.02
N ASP A 29 -26.66 45.71 -10.08
CA ASP A 29 -27.79 46.64 -9.95
C ASP A 29 -29.11 45.89 -9.74
N ALA A 30 -29.67 46.01 -8.54
CA ALA A 30 -30.95 45.41 -8.15
C ALA A 30 -32.11 46.43 -8.08
N SER A 31 -31.91 47.66 -8.58
CA SER A 31 -32.89 48.76 -8.44
C SER A 31 -34.27 48.38 -8.99
N ALA A 32 -34.34 47.61 -10.07
CA ALA A 32 -35.59 47.13 -10.65
C ALA A 32 -36.33 46.12 -9.74
N LEU A 33 -35.60 45.32 -8.96
CA LEU A 33 -36.16 44.38 -7.99
C LEU A 33 -36.70 45.13 -6.77
N GLU A 34 -35.96 46.13 -6.29
CA GLU A 34 -36.36 46.98 -5.16
C GLU A 34 -37.62 47.79 -5.47
N ALA A 35 -37.69 48.39 -6.66
CA ALA A 35 -38.89 49.09 -7.15
C ALA A 35 -40.11 48.16 -7.24
N ALA A 36 -39.90 46.86 -7.46
CA ALA A 36 -40.94 45.84 -7.49
C ALA A 36 -41.26 45.23 -6.11
N GLY A 37 -40.68 45.75 -5.02
CA GLY A 37 -40.96 45.31 -3.65
C GLY A 37 -40.18 44.06 -3.21
N VAL A 38 -39.00 43.81 -3.77
CA VAL A 38 -38.06 42.77 -3.32
C VAL A 38 -36.88 43.45 -2.61
N ARG A 39 -36.53 42.99 -1.41
CA ARG A 39 -35.39 43.49 -0.64
C ARG A 39 -34.30 42.42 -0.57
N LEU A 40 -33.11 42.73 -1.09
CA LEU A 40 -31.95 41.84 -0.99
C LEU A 40 -31.28 41.98 0.38
N VAL A 41 -30.99 40.85 1.02
CA VAL A 41 -30.38 40.80 2.35
C VAL A 41 -29.21 39.81 2.41
N ASP A 42 -28.23 40.08 3.27
CA ASP A 42 -27.08 39.18 3.53
C ASP A 42 -27.41 38.06 4.55
N GLY A 43 -28.65 38.03 5.04
CA GLY A 43 -29.15 37.04 5.99
C GLY A 43 -29.66 35.76 5.33
N ARG A 44 -30.00 34.75 6.15
CA ARG A 44 -30.63 33.51 5.67
C ARG A 44 -32.14 33.69 5.52
N THR A 45 -32.63 33.63 4.29
CA THR A 45 -34.05 33.62 3.95
C THR A 45 -34.40 32.35 3.17
N PRO A 46 -35.68 31.97 3.05
CA PRO A 46 -36.09 30.79 2.31
C PRO A 46 -35.83 30.87 0.79
N VAL A 47 -35.72 32.07 0.21
CA VAL A 47 -35.50 32.30 -1.23
C VAL A 47 -34.13 32.90 -1.44
N VAL A 48 -33.35 32.33 -2.36
CA VAL A 48 -31.99 32.79 -2.64
C VAL A 48 -31.87 33.23 -4.10
N LEU A 49 -31.32 34.42 -4.30
CA LEU A 49 -30.94 34.94 -5.61
C LEU A 49 -29.41 34.88 -5.74
N VAL A 50 -28.93 34.09 -6.71
CA VAL A 50 -27.52 34.07 -7.09
C VAL A 50 -27.30 35.15 -8.15
N LEU A 51 -26.50 36.16 -7.81
CA LEU A 51 -26.18 37.29 -8.67
C LEU A 51 -24.89 37.03 -9.43
N VAL A 52 -24.93 37.14 -10.75
CA VAL A 52 -23.81 36.86 -11.66
C VAL A 52 -23.63 37.97 -12.69
N ASP A 53 -22.41 38.13 -13.19
CA ASP A 53 -22.12 39.03 -14.30
C ASP A 53 -22.69 38.45 -15.60
N GLY A 54 -23.70 39.10 -16.19
CA GLY A 54 -24.33 38.63 -17.41
C GLY A 54 -23.47 38.76 -18.67
N ARG A 55 -22.26 39.31 -18.56
CA ARG A 55 -21.28 39.43 -19.64
C ARG A 55 -20.25 38.30 -19.64
N VAL A 56 -20.18 37.54 -18.56
CA VAL A 56 -19.24 36.44 -18.37
C VAL A 56 -19.98 35.11 -18.53
N PRO A 57 -19.47 34.18 -19.37
CA PRO A 57 -20.07 32.86 -19.50
C PRO A 57 -19.94 32.08 -18.18
N PRO A 58 -20.89 31.17 -17.85
CA PRO A 58 -20.85 30.42 -16.61
C PRO A 58 -19.59 29.58 -16.52
N ASP A 59 -18.85 29.73 -15.41
CA ASP A 59 -17.79 28.79 -15.08
C ASP A 59 -18.33 27.59 -14.28
N ARG A 60 -17.46 26.63 -14.01
CA ARG A 60 -17.87 25.41 -13.29
C ARG A 60 -18.13 25.65 -11.81
N GLY A 61 -17.38 26.56 -11.18
CA GLY A 61 -17.56 26.92 -9.78
C GLY A 61 -18.89 27.61 -9.55
N ASP A 62 -19.30 28.46 -10.49
CA ASP A 62 -20.57 29.16 -10.49
C ASP A 62 -21.76 28.19 -10.58
N VAL A 63 -21.71 27.24 -11.53
CA VAL A 63 -22.77 26.22 -11.66
C VAL A 63 -22.84 25.34 -10.41
N ASP A 64 -21.69 24.93 -9.85
CA ASP A 64 -21.64 24.15 -8.61
C ASP A 64 -22.21 24.94 -7.41
N LEU A 65 -22.02 26.27 -7.36
CA LEU A 65 -22.64 27.15 -6.36
C LEU A 65 -24.16 27.17 -6.51
N VAL A 66 -24.68 27.40 -7.71
CA VAL A 66 -26.12 27.42 -8.00
C VAL A 66 -26.76 26.07 -7.65
N GLU A 67 -26.13 24.96 -8.04
CA GLU A 67 -26.58 23.62 -7.69
C GLU A 67 -26.57 23.39 -6.17
N ALA A 68 -25.54 23.84 -5.45
CA ALA A 68 -25.45 23.68 -4.01
C ALA A 68 -26.53 24.49 -3.27
N VAL A 69 -26.76 25.74 -3.69
CA VAL A 69 -27.80 26.60 -3.14
C VAL A 69 -29.19 26.02 -3.45
N SER A 70 -29.44 25.61 -4.70
CA SER A 70 -30.70 24.99 -5.10
C SER A 70 -30.96 23.67 -4.37
N GLY A 71 -29.94 22.83 -4.21
CA GLY A 71 -30.04 21.59 -3.42
C GLY A 71 -30.31 21.82 -1.94
N ALA A 72 -29.87 22.95 -1.37
CA ALA A 72 -30.07 23.29 0.03
C ALA A 72 -31.42 23.97 0.30
N THR A 73 -31.88 24.85 -0.60
CA THR A 73 -33.08 25.67 -0.36
C THR A 73 -34.29 25.24 -1.16
N GLY A 74 -34.09 24.66 -2.35
CA GLY A 74 -35.15 24.35 -3.31
C GLY A 74 -35.95 25.56 -3.81
N ARG A 75 -35.46 26.78 -3.54
CA ARG A 75 -36.07 28.07 -3.91
C ARG A 75 -34.97 29.03 -4.31
N CYS A 76 -34.34 28.72 -5.44
CA CYS A 76 -33.19 29.44 -5.97
C CYS A 76 -33.52 30.03 -7.34
N ALA A 77 -33.00 31.21 -7.63
CA ALA A 77 -32.98 31.80 -8.97
C ALA A 77 -31.59 32.40 -9.25
N VAL A 78 -31.25 32.58 -10.52
CA VAL A 78 -30.02 33.23 -10.98
C VAL A 78 -30.38 34.52 -11.71
N GLY A 79 -29.89 35.63 -11.18
CA GLY A 79 -30.07 36.96 -11.74
C GLY A 79 -28.80 37.43 -12.42
N LEU A 80 -28.91 37.77 -13.71
CA LEU A 80 -27.81 38.29 -14.52
C LEU A 80 -27.86 39.82 -14.53
N ASP A 81 -26.77 40.46 -14.12
CA ASP A 81 -26.59 41.89 -14.35
C ASP A 81 -26.17 42.13 -15.81
N LEU A 82 -27.00 42.87 -16.56
CA LEU A 82 -26.77 43.16 -17.98
C LEU A 82 -26.32 44.62 -18.24
N ASP A 83 -26.59 45.54 -17.30
CA ASP A 83 -26.37 46.99 -17.40
C ASP A 83 -25.60 47.46 -16.14
N GLY A 84 -24.27 47.68 -16.15
CA GLY A 84 -23.73 48.99 -16.54
C GLY A 84 -22.64 49.53 -15.59
N HIS A 85 -21.37 49.15 -15.80
CA HIS A 85 -20.26 50.12 -15.80
C HIS A 85 -19.63 50.12 -17.20
N ALA A 86 -20.15 51.00 -18.06
CA ALA A 86 -19.44 51.42 -19.24
C ALA A 86 -18.30 52.34 -18.80
N GLY A 87 -17.16 51.75 -18.43
CA GLY A 87 -15.88 52.44 -18.59
C GLY A 87 -15.70 52.67 -20.08
N ALA A 88 -15.68 53.94 -20.48
CA ALA A 88 -15.52 54.35 -21.87
C ALA A 88 -14.33 53.62 -22.53
N GLY A 89 -14.62 52.78 -23.52
CA GLY A 89 -13.60 52.21 -24.42
C GLY A 89 -13.60 50.70 -24.55
N SER A 90 -14.64 50.10 -25.11
CA SER A 90 -14.53 48.95 -26.03
C SER A 90 -15.90 48.64 -26.60
N GLY A 91 -16.05 48.76 -27.92
CA GLY A 91 -17.30 48.51 -28.64
C GLY A 91 -17.61 47.02 -28.78
N ALA A 92 -18.05 46.38 -27.71
CA ALA A 92 -18.77 45.13 -27.77
C ALA A 92 -20.14 45.33 -27.12
N GLY A 93 -21.22 45.20 -27.90
CA GLY A 93 -22.59 45.13 -27.37
C GLY A 93 -22.75 43.98 -26.36
N PRO A 94 -23.90 43.86 -25.67
CA PRO A 94 -24.13 42.78 -24.72
C PRO A 94 -23.74 41.46 -25.37
N ALA A 95 -22.88 40.67 -24.71
CA ALA A 95 -22.35 39.42 -25.25
C ALA A 95 -23.55 38.48 -25.55
N ALA A 96 -24.01 38.49 -26.81
CA ALA A 96 -25.36 38.11 -27.23
C ALA A 96 -25.70 36.60 -27.15
N GLY A 97 -25.06 35.87 -26.24
CA GLY A 97 -25.36 34.48 -25.93
C GLY A 97 -25.01 34.04 -24.51
N CYS A 98 -24.53 34.94 -23.64
CA CYS A 98 -24.19 34.57 -22.27
C CYS A 98 -25.42 34.16 -21.45
N LEU A 99 -26.55 34.86 -21.63
CA LEU A 99 -27.82 34.49 -20.99
C LEU A 99 -28.24 33.07 -21.37
N ASP A 100 -28.15 32.72 -22.66
CA ASP A 100 -28.50 31.37 -23.12
C ASP A 100 -27.52 30.33 -22.60
N GLN A 101 -26.22 30.64 -22.55
CA GLN A 101 -25.21 29.76 -21.94
C GLN A 101 -25.49 29.51 -20.46
N TRP A 102 -25.90 30.53 -19.70
CA TRP A 102 -26.32 30.38 -18.30
C TRP A 102 -27.58 29.52 -18.18
N ARG A 103 -28.56 29.68 -19.06
CA ARG A 103 -29.77 28.85 -19.10
C ARG A 103 -29.49 27.39 -19.45
N ASP A 104 -28.54 27.15 -20.34
CA ASP A 104 -28.13 25.81 -20.76
C ASP A 104 -27.25 25.10 -19.71
N ALA A 105 -26.44 25.87 -18.97
CA ALA A 105 -25.53 25.33 -17.96
C ALA A 105 -26.21 24.97 -16.64
N ILE A 106 -27.30 25.67 -16.29
CA ILE A 106 -28.03 25.48 -15.03
C ILE A 106 -29.15 24.45 -15.21
N HIS A 107 -29.46 23.71 -14.15
CA HIS A 107 -30.57 22.75 -14.14
C HIS A 107 -31.91 23.43 -14.48
N VAL A 108 -32.73 22.77 -15.31
CA VAL A 108 -34.01 23.29 -15.86
C VAL A 108 -35.01 23.80 -14.81
N ASP A 109 -34.89 23.34 -13.56
CA ASP A 109 -35.79 23.72 -12.46
C ASP A 109 -35.39 25.04 -11.75
N VAL A 110 -34.23 25.61 -12.06
CA VAL A 110 -33.78 26.90 -11.51
C VAL A 110 -34.05 27.99 -12.54
N ALA A 111 -34.76 29.04 -12.13
CA ALA A 111 -35.04 30.17 -13.01
C ALA A 111 -33.79 31.02 -13.23
N VAL A 112 -33.51 31.38 -14.48
CA VAL A 112 -32.35 32.18 -14.91
C VAL A 112 -32.85 33.33 -15.78
N GLY A 113 -32.46 34.57 -15.45
CA GLY A 113 -32.93 35.74 -16.19
C GLY A 113 -32.26 37.05 -15.78
N PRO A 114 -32.53 38.14 -16.52
CA PRO A 114 -32.02 39.47 -16.19
C PRO A 114 -32.57 40.01 -14.87
N LEU A 115 -31.87 40.96 -14.24
CA LEU A 115 -32.33 41.67 -13.04
C LEU A 115 -33.43 42.69 -13.36
N ASP A 116 -34.63 42.20 -13.69
CA ASP A 116 -35.77 43.00 -14.11
C ASP A 116 -37.06 42.73 -13.29
N ALA A 117 -38.16 43.40 -13.67
CA ALA A 117 -39.47 43.19 -13.05
C ALA A 117 -40.02 41.76 -13.26
N THR A 118 -39.52 41.01 -14.24
CA THR A 118 -39.88 39.61 -14.48
C THR A 118 -39.20 38.72 -13.45
N MET A 119 -37.91 38.93 -13.17
CA MET A 119 -37.20 38.25 -12.10
C MET A 119 -37.83 38.52 -10.73
N ALA A 120 -38.24 39.77 -10.45
CA ALA A 120 -38.96 40.08 -9.22
C ALA A 120 -40.28 39.29 -9.08
N ARG A 121 -41.03 39.09 -10.17
CA ARG A 121 -42.22 38.23 -10.17
C ARG A 121 -41.87 36.77 -9.92
N THR A 122 -40.81 36.27 -10.55
CA THR A 122 -40.32 34.89 -10.35
C THR A 122 -39.93 34.64 -8.89
N LEU A 123 -39.24 35.58 -8.24
CA LEU A 123 -38.85 35.46 -6.83
C LEU A 123 -40.07 35.39 -5.89
N LYS A 124 -41.12 36.18 -6.17
CA LYS A 124 -42.40 36.11 -5.43
C LYS A 124 -43.08 34.74 -5.61
N LEU A 125 -43.13 34.24 -6.84
CA LEU A 125 -43.68 32.91 -7.13
C LEU A 125 -42.89 31.79 -6.44
N LEU A 126 -41.56 31.88 -6.38
CA LEU A 126 -40.71 30.93 -5.65
C LEU A 126 -40.93 30.98 -4.14
N ALA A 127 -41.22 32.17 -3.58
CA ALA A 127 -41.53 32.34 -2.16
C ALA A 127 -42.84 31.67 -1.78
N GLU A 128 -43.87 31.79 -2.64
CA GLU A 128 -45.19 31.21 -2.45
C GLU A 128 -45.23 29.70 -2.72
N GLY A 129 -44.41 29.23 -3.68
CA GLY A 129 -44.37 27.82 -4.10
C GLY A 129 -43.63 26.87 -3.13
N PRO A 130 -43.87 25.55 -3.21
CA PRO A 130 -43.14 24.57 -2.40
C PRO A 130 -41.66 24.52 -2.78
N ALA A 131 -40.78 24.28 -1.80
CA ALA A 131 -39.36 24.08 -2.07
C ALA A 131 -39.13 22.80 -2.89
N ARG A 132 -38.38 22.91 -3.98
CA ARG A 132 -38.03 21.80 -4.89
C ARG A 132 -36.50 21.64 -4.95
N PRO A 133 -35.88 21.06 -3.90
CA PRO A 133 -34.43 20.91 -3.86
C PRO A 133 -33.98 19.89 -4.91
N ILE A 134 -32.91 20.24 -5.65
CA ILE A 134 -32.28 19.32 -6.59
C ILE A 134 -31.43 18.34 -5.79
N THR A 135 -31.93 17.14 -5.54
CA THR A 135 -31.20 16.11 -4.77
C THR A 135 -31.19 14.74 -5.44
N PRO A 136 -30.02 14.08 -5.55
CA PRO A 136 -28.68 14.61 -5.32
C PRO A 136 -28.25 15.51 -6.48
N THR A 137 -27.59 16.65 -6.17
CA THR A 137 -27.10 17.56 -7.21
C THR A 137 -26.09 16.86 -8.12
N PRO A 138 -25.99 17.22 -9.41
CA PRO A 138 -24.96 16.67 -10.31
C PRO A 138 -23.54 16.75 -9.73
N GLY A 139 -23.17 17.87 -9.08
CA GLY A 139 -21.91 18.01 -8.36
C GLY A 139 -21.75 17.04 -7.18
N GLN A 140 -22.82 16.77 -6.41
CA GLN A 140 -22.82 15.76 -5.35
C GLN A 140 -22.63 14.35 -5.90
N ARG A 141 -23.33 13.99 -6.99
CA ARG A 141 -23.17 12.68 -7.65
C ARG A 141 -21.75 12.47 -8.14
N ARG A 142 -21.14 13.50 -8.77
CA ARG A 142 -19.75 13.43 -9.23
C ARG A 142 -18.78 13.21 -8.08
N ARG A 143 -18.90 13.99 -7.00
CA ARG A 143 -18.05 13.82 -5.80
C ARG A 143 -18.21 12.43 -5.19
N ALA A 144 -19.43 11.91 -5.12
CA ALA A 144 -19.69 10.55 -4.65
C ALA A 144 -19.04 9.49 -5.55
N LEU A 145 -19.12 9.64 -6.87
CA LEU A 145 -18.48 8.73 -7.83
C LEU A 145 -16.95 8.76 -7.72
N LEU A 146 -16.34 9.94 -7.63
CA LEU A 146 -14.89 10.08 -7.44
C LEU A 146 -14.44 9.49 -6.10
N ALA A 147 -15.19 9.74 -5.02
CA ALA A 147 -14.93 9.14 -3.72
C ALA A 147 -15.03 7.61 -3.77
N ALA A 148 -16.02 7.08 -4.48
CA ALA A 148 -16.20 5.64 -4.69
C ALA A 148 -15.02 5.05 -5.49
N GLN A 149 -14.60 5.69 -6.59
CA GLN A 149 -13.44 5.28 -7.37
C GLN A 149 -12.16 5.24 -6.52
N LEU A 150 -11.87 6.32 -5.81
CA LEU A 150 -10.71 6.37 -4.90
C LEU A 150 -10.78 5.32 -3.79
N SER A 151 -11.98 5.00 -3.30
CA SER A 151 -12.17 3.94 -2.30
C SER A 151 -11.91 2.55 -2.90
N ALA A 152 -12.36 2.30 -4.14
CA ALA A 152 -12.15 1.06 -4.86
C ALA A 152 -10.66 0.85 -5.18
N ASP A 153 -9.96 1.91 -5.60
CA ASP A 153 -8.51 1.85 -5.88
C ASP A 153 -7.70 1.55 -4.61
N ARG A 154 -8.09 2.14 -3.47
CA ARG A 154 -7.46 1.83 -2.17
C ARG A 154 -7.73 0.39 -1.76
N ALA A 155 -8.96 -0.10 -1.92
CA ALA A 155 -9.30 -1.48 -1.63
C ALA A 155 -8.57 -2.47 -2.56
N GLY A 156 -8.42 -2.12 -3.85
CA GLY A 156 -7.65 -2.89 -4.82
C GLY A 156 -6.18 -3.01 -4.43
N ARG A 157 -5.55 -1.90 -4.03
CA ARG A 157 -4.17 -1.90 -3.52
C ARG A 157 -4.02 -2.73 -2.25
N ALA A 158 -4.94 -2.62 -1.30
CA ALA A 158 -4.93 -3.43 -0.08
C ALA A 158 -5.01 -4.93 -0.41
N ARG A 159 -5.92 -5.34 -1.30
CA ARG A 159 -6.05 -6.73 -1.76
C ARG A 159 -4.79 -7.23 -2.48
N ALA A 160 -4.12 -6.37 -3.24
CA ALA A 160 -2.87 -6.71 -3.91
C ALA A 160 -1.74 -6.98 -2.89
N VAL A 161 -1.61 -6.15 -1.85
CA VAL A 161 -0.66 -6.38 -0.75
C VAL A 161 -1.00 -7.67 0.00
N ASP A 162 -2.27 -7.91 0.33
CA ASP A 162 -2.71 -9.15 0.98
C ASP A 162 -2.44 -10.40 0.12
N LYS A 163 -2.54 -10.28 -1.20
CA LYS A 163 -2.20 -11.34 -2.14
C LYS A 163 -0.69 -11.62 -2.14
N GLN A 164 0.13 -10.58 -2.28
CA GLN A 164 1.60 -10.70 -2.23
C GLN A 164 2.06 -11.31 -0.89
N LEU A 165 1.46 -10.90 0.22
CA LEU A 165 1.78 -11.45 1.53
C LEU A 165 1.42 -12.95 1.63
N ARG A 166 0.28 -13.37 1.07
CA ARG A 166 -0.10 -14.78 1.01
C ARG A 166 0.85 -15.60 0.15
N GLU A 167 1.26 -15.05 -1.00
CA GLU A 167 2.26 -15.68 -1.88
C GLU A 167 3.60 -15.84 -1.15
N ARG A 168 4.12 -14.79 -0.51
CA ARG A 168 5.36 -14.86 0.30
C ARG A 168 5.27 -15.92 1.41
N LYS A 169 4.13 -15.99 2.13
CA LYS A 169 3.91 -17.01 3.16
C LYS A 169 3.91 -18.44 2.60
N ALA A 170 3.38 -18.63 1.39
CA ALA A 170 3.37 -19.93 0.73
C ALA A 170 4.76 -20.32 0.18
N THR A 171 5.54 -19.34 -0.31
CA THR A 171 6.89 -19.55 -0.83
C THR A 171 7.94 -19.76 0.28
N MET A 172 7.72 -19.18 1.47
CA MET A 172 8.68 -19.21 2.59
C MET A 172 9.29 -20.59 2.89
N PRO A 173 8.51 -21.69 3.06
CA PRO A 173 9.09 -22.98 3.40
C PRO A 173 10.00 -23.54 2.31
N HIS A 174 9.68 -23.26 1.04
CA HIS A 174 10.44 -23.71 -0.13
C HIS A 174 11.74 -22.92 -0.26
N ALA A 175 11.67 -21.58 -0.12
CA ALA A 175 12.86 -20.73 -0.15
C ALA A 175 13.88 -21.12 0.93
N ILE A 176 13.43 -21.43 2.15
CA ILE A 176 14.30 -21.91 3.23
C ILE A 176 14.90 -23.28 2.88
N ALA A 177 14.08 -24.21 2.40
CA ALA A 177 14.54 -25.55 2.05
C ALA A 177 15.59 -25.52 0.93
N ASP A 178 15.32 -24.80 -0.16
CA ASP A 178 16.21 -24.68 -1.32
C ASP A 178 17.55 -24.04 -0.93
N ALA A 179 17.52 -23.00 -0.10
CA ALA A 179 18.73 -22.32 0.37
C ALA A 179 19.59 -23.23 1.26
N LEU A 180 18.97 -23.99 2.17
CA LEU A 180 19.69 -24.92 3.05
C LEU A 180 20.19 -26.16 2.28
N GLU A 181 19.44 -26.65 1.29
CA GLU A 181 19.88 -27.76 0.44
C GLU A 181 21.08 -27.37 -0.42
N GLY A 182 21.15 -26.11 -0.87
CA GLY A 182 22.30 -25.56 -1.57
C GLY A 182 23.63 -25.72 -0.81
N ILE A 183 23.59 -25.62 0.52
CA ILE A 183 24.78 -25.83 1.38
C ILE A 183 25.25 -27.29 1.32
N GLY A 184 24.33 -28.25 1.27
CA GLY A 184 24.64 -29.68 1.25
C GLY A 184 25.15 -30.22 -0.09
N ARG A 185 24.91 -29.50 -1.21
CA ARG A 185 25.36 -29.90 -2.55
C ARG A 185 26.80 -29.49 -2.87
N GLY A 186 27.38 -28.56 -2.11
CA GLY A 186 28.75 -28.06 -2.29
C GLY A 186 29.82 -28.92 -1.58
N THR A 187 31.06 -28.42 -1.57
CA THR A 187 32.14 -29.02 -0.77
C THR A 187 31.72 -29.01 0.71
N PRO A 188 31.78 -30.16 1.41
CA PRO A 188 31.29 -30.24 2.78
C PRO A 188 32.14 -29.32 3.69
N PRO A 189 31.51 -28.41 4.44
CA PRO A 189 32.24 -27.51 5.33
C PRO A 189 32.97 -28.30 6.41
N THR A 190 34.18 -27.86 6.70
CA THR A 190 35.15 -28.53 7.57
C THR A 190 35.28 -27.86 8.93
N SER A 191 34.85 -26.60 9.05
CA SER A 191 34.91 -25.78 10.26
C SER A 191 33.53 -25.18 10.61
N PRO A 192 33.30 -24.79 11.87
CA PRO A 192 32.09 -24.06 12.25
C PRO A 192 31.97 -22.71 11.52
N GLU A 193 33.09 -22.01 11.29
CA GLU A 193 33.13 -20.73 10.57
C GLU A 193 32.66 -20.87 9.12
N GLU A 194 33.06 -21.94 8.42
CA GLU A 194 32.62 -22.23 7.05
C GLU A 194 31.11 -22.52 6.99
N VAL A 195 30.56 -23.18 8.01
CA VAL A 195 29.11 -23.41 8.13
C VAL A 195 28.39 -22.09 8.36
N ASP A 196 28.85 -21.27 9.30
CA ASP A 196 28.24 -19.98 9.63
C ASP A 196 28.25 -19.04 8.42
N GLU A 197 29.36 -18.98 7.67
CA GLU A 197 29.46 -18.17 6.45
C GLU A 197 28.51 -18.67 5.34
N ALA A 198 28.40 -20.00 5.16
CA ALA A 198 27.46 -20.58 4.21
C ALA A 198 26.00 -20.31 4.60
N VAL A 199 25.67 -20.42 5.89
CA VAL A 199 24.34 -20.10 6.43
C VAL A 199 24.02 -18.62 6.28
N ALA A 200 24.98 -17.72 6.53
CA ALA A 200 24.81 -16.28 6.32
C ALA A 200 24.54 -15.92 4.85
N ARG A 201 25.28 -16.53 3.90
CA ARG A 201 25.00 -16.37 2.46
C ARG A 201 23.60 -16.86 2.09
N ALA A 202 23.21 -18.04 2.59
CA ALA A 202 21.88 -18.58 2.37
C ALA A 202 20.77 -17.68 2.97
N ALA A 203 21.02 -17.06 4.12
CA ALA A 203 20.10 -16.10 4.73
C ALA A 203 19.83 -14.89 3.82
N VAL A 204 20.87 -14.36 3.15
CA VAL A 204 20.75 -13.28 2.17
C VAL A 204 19.89 -13.73 0.99
N THR A 205 20.14 -14.91 0.43
CA THR A 205 19.35 -15.46 -0.68
C THR A 205 17.87 -15.63 -0.30
N VAL A 206 17.59 -16.11 0.91
CA VAL A 206 16.21 -16.23 1.41
C VAL A 206 15.55 -14.86 1.53
N ALA A 207 16.28 -13.85 2.05
CA ALA A 207 15.76 -12.50 2.16
C ALA A 207 15.48 -11.86 0.80
N GLU A 208 16.36 -12.03 -0.18
CA GLU A 208 16.14 -11.55 -1.55
C GLU A 208 14.93 -12.23 -2.20
N THR A 209 14.86 -13.56 -2.09
CA THR A 209 13.76 -14.36 -2.68
C THR A 209 12.40 -13.98 -2.11
N LEU A 210 12.34 -13.66 -0.81
CA LEU A 210 11.11 -13.30 -0.12
C LEU A 210 10.86 -11.78 -0.08
N GLY A 211 11.81 -10.97 -0.55
CA GLY A 211 11.76 -9.50 -0.48
C GLY A 211 11.71 -8.97 0.95
N LEU A 212 12.47 -9.56 1.87
CA LEU A 212 12.53 -9.17 3.27
C LEU A 212 13.40 -7.92 3.48
N PRO A 213 13.14 -7.11 4.52
CA PRO A 213 13.93 -5.91 4.81
C PRO A 213 15.38 -6.21 5.24
N GLY A 214 15.68 -7.46 5.63
CA GLY A 214 17.00 -7.91 6.01
C GLY A 214 17.08 -9.44 6.11
N PRO A 215 18.29 -10.00 6.22
CA PRO A 215 18.49 -11.44 6.42
C PRO A 215 17.93 -11.91 7.76
N PRO A 216 17.35 -13.13 7.83
CA PRO A 216 16.89 -13.71 9.09
C PRO A 216 18.05 -14.03 10.03
N GLU A 217 17.77 -14.06 11.33
CA GLU A 217 18.78 -14.32 12.35
C GLU A 217 19.39 -15.74 12.20
N THR A 218 20.72 -15.80 12.15
CA THR A 218 21.48 -17.04 11.98
C THR A 218 22.13 -17.47 13.31
N PRO A 219 21.72 -18.59 13.92
CA PRO A 219 22.38 -19.11 15.12
C PRO A 219 23.80 -19.59 14.77
N THR A 220 24.77 -19.36 15.67
CA THR A 220 26.16 -19.81 15.50
C THR A 220 26.31 -21.33 15.55
N ALA A 221 27.19 -21.88 14.73
CA ALA A 221 27.51 -23.30 14.68
C ALA A 221 28.21 -23.77 15.97
N PRO A 222 27.72 -24.84 16.62
CA PRO A 222 28.41 -25.43 17.77
C PRO A 222 29.71 -26.10 17.34
N GLU A 223 30.69 -26.25 18.23
CA GLU A 223 31.94 -26.97 17.90
C GLU A 223 31.66 -28.41 17.41
N PRO A 224 32.42 -28.91 16.42
CA PRO A 224 32.25 -30.26 15.92
C PRO A 224 32.64 -31.30 16.98
N PRO A 225 32.00 -32.49 16.99
CA PRO A 225 32.32 -33.54 17.96
C PRO A 225 33.79 -33.97 17.83
N LYS A 226 34.53 -33.94 18.95
CA LYS A 226 35.91 -34.41 19.03
C LYS A 226 35.93 -35.95 18.95
N PRO A 227 36.73 -36.56 18.05
CA PRO A 227 36.80 -38.03 17.97
C PRO A 227 37.38 -38.62 19.26
N GLY A 228 36.64 -39.54 19.88
CA GLY A 228 37.03 -40.20 21.13
C GLY A 228 38.16 -41.20 20.93
N ILE A 229 39.32 -40.94 21.56
CA ILE A 229 40.54 -41.74 21.43
C ILE A 229 40.34 -43.19 21.92
N PHE A 230 39.57 -43.40 22.99
CA PHE A 230 39.44 -44.72 23.63
C PHE A 230 38.64 -45.75 22.82
N THR A 231 37.60 -45.32 22.10
CA THR A 231 36.83 -46.24 21.22
C THR A 231 37.63 -46.65 19.98
N ASP A 232 38.52 -45.78 19.50
CA ASP A 232 39.35 -46.05 18.32
C ASP A 232 40.46 -47.08 18.62
N VAL A 233 40.97 -47.11 19.86
CA VAL A 233 41.99 -48.08 20.31
C VAL A 233 41.42 -49.51 20.39
N GLY A 234 40.22 -49.68 20.95
CA GLY A 234 39.58 -51.00 21.07
C GLY A 234 39.23 -51.63 19.72
N VAL A 235 38.68 -50.84 18.80
CA VAL A 235 38.39 -51.30 17.42
C VAL A 235 39.69 -51.61 16.67
N GLY A 236 40.73 -50.79 16.86
CA GLY A 236 42.05 -51.00 16.27
C GLY A 236 42.71 -52.31 16.70
N LEU A 237 42.62 -52.67 17.98
CA LEU A 237 43.13 -53.94 18.50
C LEU A 237 42.38 -55.15 17.92
N LEU A 238 41.05 -55.06 17.82
CA LEU A 238 40.23 -56.13 17.22
C LEU A 238 40.51 -56.31 15.71
N THR A 239 40.71 -55.23 14.96
CA THR A 239 41.05 -55.30 13.53
C THR A 239 42.46 -55.82 13.31
N LEU A 240 43.41 -55.46 14.18
CA LEU A 240 44.77 -56.00 14.15
C LEU A 240 44.77 -57.52 14.35
N GLY A 241 44.04 -58.02 15.36
CA GLY A 241 43.92 -59.45 15.62
C GLY A 241 43.32 -60.22 14.45
N ALA A 242 42.26 -59.69 13.83
CA ALA A 242 41.63 -60.29 12.65
C ALA A 242 42.53 -60.28 11.41
N ALA A 243 43.27 -59.18 11.18
CA ALA A 243 44.18 -59.06 10.04
C ALA A 243 45.42 -59.94 10.17
N LEU A 244 45.96 -60.10 11.38
CA LEU A 244 47.04 -61.06 11.65
C LEU A 244 46.57 -62.51 11.46
N GLY A 245 45.34 -62.83 11.87
CA GLY A 245 44.72 -64.14 11.59
C GLY A 245 44.56 -64.43 10.09
N ALA A 246 44.14 -63.43 9.30
CA ALA A 246 44.02 -63.56 7.85
C ALA A 246 45.39 -63.63 7.14
N GLY A 247 46.40 -62.89 7.62
CA GLY A 247 47.78 -62.94 7.10
C GLY A 247 48.42 -64.32 7.24
N GLY A 248 48.06 -65.09 8.27
CA GLY A 248 48.48 -66.47 8.46
C GLY A 248 48.06 -67.41 7.31
N MET A 249 46.97 -67.12 6.61
CA MET A 249 46.52 -67.93 5.46
C MET A 249 47.41 -67.74 4.22
N LEU A 250 48.12 -66.62 4.11
CA LEU A 250 49.13 -66.40 3.05
C LEU A 250 50.47 -67.08 3.37
N GLY A 251 50.71 -67.46 4.63
CA GLY A 251 51.94 -68.09 5.07
C GLY A 251 52.21 -69.44 4.40
N GLY A 252 51.16 -70.23 4.15
CA GLY A 252 51.28 -71.53 3.46
C GLY A 252 51.75 -71.41 2.01
N LEU A 253 51.31 -70.36 1.30
CA LEU A 253 51.71 -70.09 -0.08
C LEU A 253 53.16 -69.58 -0.18
N LEU A 254 53.59 -68.76 0.79
CA LEU A 254 54.96 -68.22 0.85
C LEU A 254 56.00 -69.27 1.26
N GLN A 255 55.63 -70.22 2.13
CA GLN A 255 56.48 -71.37 2.46
C GLN A 255 56.67 -72.31 1.26
N TRP A 256 55.63 -72.49 0.45
CA TRP A 256 55.71 -73.29 -0.78
C TRP A 256 56.67 -72.67 -1.82
N ALA A 257 56.85 -71.35 -1.80
CA ALA A 257 57.80 -70.61 -2.63
C ALA A 257 59.26 -70.64 -2.11
N GLY A 258 59.56 -71.41 -1.06
CA GLY A 258 60.93 -71.66 -0.59
C GLY A 258 61.50 -70.60 0.36
N LEU A 259 60.69 -69.69 0.90
CA LEU A 259 61.13 -68.71 1.89
C LEU A 259 61.33 -69.36 3.27
N PRO A 260 62.40 -68.98 4.01
CA PRO A 260 62.60 -69.46 5.36
C PRO A 260 61.49 -68.96 6.30
N ALA A 261 61.11 -69.78 7.28
CA ALA A 261 59.95 -69.54 8.14
C ALA A 261 59.96 -68.16 8.84
N TRP A 262 61.13 -67.65 9.21
CA TRP A 262 61.27 -66.32 9.82
C TRP A 262 60.92 -65.18 8.84
N ALA A 263 61.23 -65.33 7.55
CA ALA A 263 60.94 -64.33 6.53
C ALA A 263 59.44 -64.33 6.17
N VAL A 264 58.81 -65.51 6.11
CA VAL A 264 57.36 -65.65 5.91
C VAL A 264 56.59 -65.03 7.07
N ALA A 265 57.01 -65.29 8.31
CA ALA A 265 56.42 -64.69 9.51
C ALA A 265 56.56 -63.16 9.51
N ALA A 266 57.72 -62.63 9.12
CA ALA A 266 57.94 -61.18 9.04
C ALA A 266 57.06 -60.52 7.97
N VAL A 267 56.97 -61.08 6.77
CA VAL A 267 56.19 -60.51 5.66
C VAL A 267 54.69 -60.55 5.95
N THR A 268 54.18 -61.66 6.48
CA THR A 268 52.76 -61.80 6.84
C THR A 268 52.36 -60.88 8.00
N ALA A 269 53.25 -60.71 9.00
CA ALA A 269 53.04 -59.76 10.08
C ALA A 269 52.99 -58.31 9.56
N VAL A 270 53.94 -57.90 8.71
CA VAL A 270 53.96 -56.54 8.13
C VAL A 270 52.72 -56.29 7.25
N ALA A 271 52.35 -57.25 6.40
CA ALA A 271 51.16 -57.14 5.56
C ALA A 271 49.87 -57.07 6.39
N GLY A 272 49.75 -57.88 7.44
CA GLY A 272 48.62 -57.85 8.38
C GLY A 272 48.52 -56.52 9.12
N VAL A 273 49.64 -55.97 9.60
CA VAL A 273 49.70 -54.66 10.26
C VAL A 273 49.32 -53.53 9.29
N ALA A 274 49.83 -53.55 8.05
CA ALA A 274 49.52 -52.54 7.04
C ALA A 274 48.03 -52.57 6.65
N LEU A 275 47.45 -53.77 6.49
CA LEU A 275 46.03 -53.94 6.19
C LEU A 275 45.16 -53.48 7.37
N ALA A 276 45.51 -53.85 8.61
CA ALA A 276 44.82 -53.36 9.80
C ALA A 276 44.87 -51.83 9.90
N ALA A 277 46.05 -51.24 9.70
CA ALA A 277 46.23 -49.79 9.72
C ALA A 277 45.34 -49.09 8.66
N SER A 278 45.30 -49.61 7.43
CA SER A 278 44.47 -49.03 6.37
C SER A 278 42.97 -49.13 6.66
N LEU A 279 42.49 -50.27 7.19
CA LEU A 279 41.09 -50.45 7.58
C LEU A 279 40.70 -49.56 8.76
N VAL A 280 41.56 -49.40 9.75
CA VAL A 280 41.35 -48.49 10.89
C VAL A 280 41.30 -47.05 10.41
N ILE A 281 42.24 -46.62 9.56
CA ILE A 281 42.25 -45.27 8.99
C ILE A 281 41.01 -45.02 8.14
N ALA A 282 40.62 -45.96 7.28
CA ALA A 282 39.42 -45.84 6.44
C ALA A 282 38.12 -45.83 7.27
N GLY A 283 38.02 -46.71 8.26
CA GLY A 283 36.88 -46.78 9.19
C GLY A 283 36.75 -45.50 10.01
N ARG A 284 37.86 -45.00 10.55
CA ARG A 284 37.93 -43.72 11.29
C ARG A 284 37.53 -42.54 10.41
N ARG A 285 38.03 -42.47 9.17
CA ARG A 285 37.62 -41.44 8.20
C ARG A 285 36.12 -41.48 7.91
N ARG A 286 35.54 -42.67 7.68
CA ARG A 286 34.10 -42.84 7.44
C ARG A 286 33.27 -42.43 8.65
N ARG A 287 33.71 -42.75 9.88
CA ARG A 287 33.03 -42.36 11.11
C ARG A 287 33.06 -40.85 11.32
N ILE A 288 34.23 -40.24 11.21
CA ILE A 288 34.40 -38.77 11.30
C ILE A 288 33.53 -38.07 10.26
N ALA A 289 33.48 -38.56 9.02
CA ALA A 289 32.63 -38.00 7.98
C ALA A 289 31.13 -38.09 8.32
N ARG A 290 30.67 -39.22 8.89
CA ARG A 290 29.27 -39.38 9.34
C ARG A 290 28.94 -38.50 10.53
N ASP A 291 29.81 -38.43 11.52
CA ASP A 291 29.62 -37.60 12.72
C ASP A 291 29.57 -36.12 12.33
N ARG A 292 30.41 -35.70 11.37
CA ARG A 292 30.38 -34.35 10.78
C ARG A 292 29.10 -34.09 9.99
N ALA A 293 28.68 -35.02 9.13
CA ALA A 293 27.43 -34.88 8.39
C ALA A 293 26.21 -34.78 9.33
N GLY A 294 26.20 -35.57 10.40
CA GLY A 294 25.20 -35.49 11.46
C GLY A 294 25.22 -34.17 12.22
N TRP A 295 26.40 -33.65 12.53
CA TRP A 295 26.57 -32.33 13.15
C TRP A 295 26.07 -31.18 12.26
N VAL A 296 26.45 -31.16 10.98
CA VAL A 296 25.96 -30.16 10.00
C VAL A 296 24.43 -30.27 9.88
N ALA A 297 23.89 -31.48 9.71
CA ALA A 297 22.45 -31.68 9.58
C ALA A 297 21.68 -31.21 10.83
N ALA A 298 22.19 -31.48 12.02
CA ALA A 298 21.59 -31.00 13.28
C ALA A 298 21.63 -29.47 13.37
N HIS A 299 22.72 -28.85 12.94
CA HIS A 299 22.83 -27.39 12.91
C HIS A 299 21.87 -26.76 11.89
N LEU A 300 21.81 -27.26 10.65
CA LEU A 300 20.88 -26.77 9.62
C LEU A 300 19.41 -26.94 10.03
N ALA A 301 19.08 -28.03 10.75
CA ALA A 301 17.74 -28.22 11.31
C ALA A 301 17.40 -27.17 12.38
N ARG A 302 18.40 -26.72 13.16
CA ARG A 302 18.24 -25.62 14.12
C ARG A 302 18.04 -24.29 13.40
N VAL A 303 18.87 -23.99 12.40
CA VAL A 303 18.78 -22.78 11.55
C VAL A 303 17.40 -22.67 10.93
N ARG A 304 16.90 -23.75 10.31
CA ARG A 304 15.55 -23.80 9.73
C ARG A 304 14.47 -23.37 10.70
N ARG A 305 14.47 -23.92 11.92
CA ARG A 305 13.46 -23.58 12.95
C ARG A 305 13.55 -22.12 13.40
N THR A 306 14.76 -21.57 13.47
CA THR A 306 14.97 -20.15 13.79
C THR A 306 14.42 -19.27 12.69
N TRP A 307 14.79 -19.54 11.43
CA TRP A 307 14.32 -18.79 10.27
C TRP A 307 12.80 -18.88 10.09
N ASP A 308 12.20 -20.06 10.24
CA ASP A 308 10.74 -20.23 10.20
C ASP A 308 10.04 -19.30 11.20
N ARG A 309 10.59 -19.17 12.42
CA ARG A 309 10.02 -18.30 13.46
C ARG A 309 10.22 -16.82 13.15
N ASP A 310 11.45 -16.44 12.78
CA ASP A 310 11.85 -15.06 12.57
C ASP A 310 11.18 -14.46 11.32
N ILE A 311 11.20 -15.17 10.20
CA ILE A 311 10.53 -14.77 8.96
C ILE A 311 9.02 -14.68 9.18
N ALA A 312 8.42 -15.63 9.90
CA ALA A 312 7.01 -15.53 10.26
C ALA A 312 6.72 -14.31 11.17
N ALA A 313 7.65 -13.89 12.03
CA ALA A 313 7.52 -12.68 12.83
C ALA A 313 7.60 -11.41 11.97
N MET A 314 8.57 -11.33 11.05
CA MET A 314 8.71 -10.23 10.10
C MET A 314 7.45 -10.07 9.22
N LEU A 315 6.96 -11.16 8.62
CA LEU A 315 5.75 -11.14 7.78
C LEU A 315 4.48 -10.78 8.59
N ARG A 316 4.43 -11.13 9.88
CA ARG A 316 3.34 -10.68 10.77
C ARG A 316 3.42 -9.19 11.07
N ALA A 317 4.62 -8.66 11.30
CA ALA A 317 4.82 -7.23 11.57
C ALA A 317 4.40 -6.38 10.37
N GLU A 318 4.75 -6.80 9.15
CA GLU A 318 4.34 -6.14 7.89
C GLU A 318 2.81 -6.13 7.71
N SER A 319 2.12 -7.17 8.17
CA SER A 319 0.67 -7.31 8.06
C SER A 319 -0.14 -6.57 9.13
N ARG A 320 0.51 -5.96 10.12
CA ARG A 320 -0.22 -5.28 11.19
C ARG A 320 -0.91 -4.03 10.64
N PRO A 321 -2.20 -3.81 10.95
CA PRO A 321 -2.84 -2.55 10.62
C PRO A 321 -2.06 -1.40 11.27
N PRO A 322 -1.89 -0.27 10.57
CA PRO A 322 -1.22 0.88 11.15
C PRO A 322 -1.95 1.32 12.43
N PRO A 323 -1.22 1.82 13.44
CA PRO A 323 -1.82 2.22 14.70
C PRO A 323 -2.84 3.34 14.50
N ASP A 324 -3.82 3.42 15.39
CA ASP A 324 -4.81 4.49 15.38
C ASP A 324 -4.13 5.87 15.34
N GLY A 325 -4.69 6.79 14.55
CA GLY A 325 -4.12 8.11 14.33
C GLY A 325 -2.85 8.15 13.47
N TRP A 326 -2.41 7.06 12.84
CA TRP A 326 -1.28 7.06 11.89
C TRP A 326 -1.46 8.09 10.77
N ARG A 327 -2.68 8.24 10.24
CA ARG A 327 -2.99 9.24 9.21
C ARG A 327 -2.76 10.67 9.70
N ALA A 328 -3.24 11.01 10.89
CA ALA A 328 -3.04 12.33 11.48
C ALA A 328 -1.55 12.63 11.68
N ARG A 329 -0.77 11.63 12.10
CA ARG A 329 0.69 11.75 12.24
C ARG A 329 1.41 11.93 10.91
N HIS A 330 1.01 11.20 9.87
CA HIS A 330 1.60 11.36 8.53
C HIS A 330 1.24 12.70 7.89
N LEU A 331 -0.01 13.14 8.03
CA LEU A 331 -0.44 14.46 7.55
C LEU A 331 0.30 15.57 8.29
N ALA A 332 0.41 15.46 9.62
CA ALA A 332 1.21 16.39 10.40
C ALA A 332 2.67 16.39 9.93
N ALA A 333 3.29 15.22 9.72
CA ALA A 333 4.68 15.12 9.26
C ALA A 333 4.89 15.70 7.85
N ALA A 334 3.97 15.44 6.91
CA ALA A 334 4.00 16.01 5.57
C ALA A 334 3.84 17.53 5.60
N LEU A 335 2.90 18.04 6.40
CA LEU A 335 2.73 19.47 6.64
C LEU A 335 4.02 20.08 7.22
N ARG A 336 4.65 19.46 8.23
CA ARG A 336 5.92 19.97 8.78
C ARG A 336 7.05 20.01 7.73
N ALA A 337 7.11 19.00 6.85
CA ALA A 337 8.10 18.94 5.79
C ALA A 337 7.91 20.04 4.74
N GLU A 338 6.65 20.40 4.42
CA GLU A 338 6.33 21.50 3.51
C GLU A 338 6.48 22.87 4.17
N THR A 339 6.09 23.01 5.44
CA THR A 339 6.08 24.31 6.15
C THR A 339 7.33 24.61 6.97
N GLY A 340 8.28 23.67 7.07
CA GLY A 340 9.53 23.84 7.80
C GLY A 340 9.40 24.05 9.32
N LYS A 341 8.24 23.72 9.91
CA LYS A 341 7.92 23.80 11.34
C LYS A 341 7.30 22.51 11.82
#